data_AF-A0A8J5TLS4-F1
#
_entry.id   AF-A0A8J5TLS4-F1
#
_cell.length_a   1.000
_cell.length_b   1.000
_cell.length_c   1.000
_cell.angle_alpha   90.00
_cell.angle_beta   90.00
_cell.angle_gamma   90.00
#
_symmetry.space_group_name_H-M   'P 1'
#
loop_
_entity.id
_entity.type
_entity.pdbx_description
1 polymer ?
#
loop_
_entity_poly.entity_id
_entity_poly.type
_entity_poly.pdbx_seq_one_letter_code
_entity_poly.pdbx_strand_id
1 'polypeptide(L)'
;NGLVARLRRDLEKPELEGIHCTAHKIELAFRDAVKDVPLAKKVDLLLLGIYLFYEKSSLNRSMLKRAHDICQVPFLVPTRVSGTRWLPHMLQALEHSLKSYRAIVLHMQQIQNPDDPACHKASSRKAKNYLLLLTSADIVQYLHLLLDVVQCLGGLSRAVPAGQTNISAIVNQIQTAVDVLNKNLTWPGPSLRRIMEGDITMFQGEKLSGRSNTFKTARRDMLTSLISSLNKRFIDMASTILQNAWILNFKLWPAEYSGNEDFGDSAAQALAHALEKTLMEAEVNPTLIEDEWTVLKSYIYKISSADAERGFSQVKLIKTDWRSRLTDDHLTDLMVVQSQSESVGNFNPD
;
A
#
# COMPACT_ATOMS: atom_id res chain seq x y z
N ASN A 1 -10.04 25.60 -11.26
CA ASN A 1 -11.35 25.34 -10.61
C ASN A 1 -11.31 24.10 -9.71
N GLY A 2 -10.57 24.14 -8.60
CA GLY A 2 -10.57 23.08 -7.58
C GLY A 2 -10.75 23.69 -6.19
N LEU A 3 -11.26 22.91 -5.22
CA LEU A 3 -11.51 23.38 -3.84
C LEU A 3 -10.27 24.03 -3.21
N VAL A 4 -9.11 23.38 -3.31
CA VAL A 4 -7.84 23.90 -2.78
C VAL A 4 -7.48 25.26 -3.40
N ALA A 5 -7.65 25.42 -4.72
CA ALA A 5 -7.41 26.70 -5.39
C ALA A 5 -8.43 27.79 -5.02
N ARG A 6 -9.64 27.42 -4.57
CA ARG A 6 -10.59 28.37 -3.99
C ARG A 6 -10.15 28.76 -2.59
N LEU A 7 -9.86 27.79 -1.73
CA LEU A 7 -9.37 28.05 -0.36
C LEU A 7 -8.09 28.88 -0.32
N ARG A 8 -7.11 28.63 -1.21
CA ARG A 8 -5.90 29.45 -1.33
C ARG A 8 -6.20 30.93 -1.61
N ARG A 9 -7.23 31.20 -2.43
CA ARG A 9 -7.65 32.57 -2.76
C ARG A 9 -8.50 33.18 -1.65
N ASP A 10 -9.52 32.45 -1.20
CA ASP A 10 -10.52 32.93 -0.25
C ASP A 10 -9.93 33.13 1.16
N LEU A 11 -8.91 32.36 1.53
CA LEU A 11 -8.17 32.49 2.79
C LEU A 11 -6.85 33.26 2.65
N GLU A 12 -6.48 33.67 1.43
CA GLU A 12 -5.18 34.29 1.14
C GLU A 12 -3.95 33.51 1.64
N LYS A 13 -4.04 32.17 1.64
CA LYS A 13 -2.96 31.25 2.06
C LYS A 13 -2.37 30.49 0.86
N PRO A 14 -1.41 31.06 0.11
CA PRO A 14 -0.77 30.36 -1.00
C PRO A 14 -0.05 29.07 -0.58
N GLU A 15 0.42 29.00 0.66
CA GLU A 15 1.12 27.86 1.29
C GLU A 15 0.21 26.68 1.62
N LEU A 16 -1.12 26.83 1.53
CA LEU A 16 -2.07 25.75 1.83
C LEU A 16 -1.86 24.57 0.86
N GLU A 17 -1.48 23.39 1.36
CA GLU A 17 -1.25 22.23 0.52
C GLU A 17 -2.46 21.31 0.37
N GLY A 18 -2.75 20.97 -0.88
CA GLY A 18 -3.85 20.08 -1.25
C GLY A 18 -3.43 18.63 -1.28
N ILE A 19 -3.55 17.92 -0.15
CA ILE A 19 -3.23 16.48 -0.12
C ILE A 19 -4.46 15.66 -0.51
N HIS A 20 -4.39 15.01 -1.67
CA HIS A 20 -5.39 14.04 -2.08
C HIS A 20 -5.07 12.65 -1.53
N CYS A 21 -6.10 11.83 -1.32
CA CYS A 21 -5.95 10.45 -0.85
C CYS A 21 -5.01 9.62 -1.75
N THR A 22 -3.91 9.12 -1.16
CA THR A 22 -2.90 8.30 -1.85
C THR A 22 -3.51 7.07 -2.49
N ALA A 23 -4.38 6.35 -1.77
CA ALA A 23 -5.06 5.16 -2.30
C ALA A 23 -5.87 5.49 -3.56
N HIS A 24 -6.60 6.61 -3.56
CA HIS A 24 -7.34 7.05 -4.73
C HIS A 24 -6.42 7.44 -5.90
N LYS A 25 -5.32 8.16 -5.63
CA LYS A 25 -4.32 8.52 -6.65
C LYS A 25 -3.70 7.26 -7.29
N ILE A 26 -3.40 6.22 -6.50
CA ILE A 26 -2.90 4.92 -7.01
C ILE A 26 -3.92 4.25 -7.93
N GLU A 27 -5.19 4.18 -7.52
CA GLU A 27 -6.25 3.58 -8.34
C GLU A 27 -6.45 4.33 -9.67
N LEU A 28 -6.42 5.66 -9.63
CA LEU A 28 -6.47 6.48 -10.84
C LEU A 28 -5.27 6.24 -11.76
N ALA A 29 -4.06 6.12 -11.18
CA ALA A 29 -2.84 5.85 -11.94
C ALA A 29 -2.93 4.52 -12.68
N PHE A 30 -3.36 3.47 -11.98
CA PHE A 30 -3.57 2.15 -12.54
C PHE A 30 -4.64 2.17 -13.65
N ARG A 31 -5.72 2.92 -13.46
CA ARG A 31 -6.83 2.98 -14.43
C ARG A 31 -6.39 3.64 -15.72
N ASP A 32 -5.64 4.73 -15.61
CA ASP A 32 -5.06 5.40 -16.77
C ASP A 32 -4.06 4.53 -17.51
N ALA A 33 -3.32 3.67 -16.80
CA ALA A 33 -2.35 2.78 -17.42
C ALA A 33 -2.98 1.68 -18.29
N VAL A 34 -4.16 1.18 -17.90
CA VAL A 34 -4.79 0.04 -18.59
C VAL A 34 -5.86 0.45 -19.61
N LYS A 35 -6.39 1.69 -19.55
CA LYS A 35 -7.55 2.12 -20.36
C LYS A 35 -7.31 2.00 -21.87
N ASP A 36 -6.07 2.17 -22.32
CA ASP A 36 -5.72 2.17 -23.75
C ASP A 36 -5.03 0.87 -24.19
N VAL A 37 -4.84 -0.09 -23.28
CA VAL A 37 -4.19 -1.37 -23.58
C VAL A 37 -5.25 -2.39 -24.04
N PRO A 38 -5.26 -2.83 -25.31
CA PRO A 38 -6.30 -3.75 -25.81
C PRO A 38 -6.35 -5.09 -25.07
N LEU A 39 -5.18 -5.59 -24.65
CA LEU A 39 -5.08 -6.83 -23.89
C LEU A 39 -5.69 -6.70 -22.49
N ALA A 40 -5.58 -5.52 -21.87
CA ALA A 40 -6.25 -5.23 -20.60
C ALA A 40 -7.76 -5.27 -20.72
N LYS A 41 -8.32 -4.68 -21.78
CA LYS A 41 -9.77 -4.73 -22.06
C LYS A 41 -10.27 -6.17 -22.22
N LYS A 42 -9.50 -7.01 -22.93
CA LYS A 42 -9.83 -8.44 -23.09
C LYS A 42 -9.83 -9.17 -21.76
N VAL A 43 -8.82 -8.93 -20.91
CA VAL A 43 -8.74 -9.56 -19.59
C VAL A 43 -9.84 -9.07 -18.65
N ASP A 44 -10.14 -7.78 -18.63
CA ASP A 44 -11.24 -7.23 -17.81
C ASP A 44 -12.60 -7.84 -18.20
N LEU A 45 -12.89 -7.93 -19.50
CA LEU A 45 -14.10 -8.58 -20.01
C LEU A 45 -14.14 -10.08 -19.73
N LEU A 46 -12.99 -10.77 -19.78
CA LEU A 46 -12.88 -12.18 -19.44
C LEU A 46 -13.19 -12.41 -17.97
N LEU A 47 -12.53 -11.70 -17.06
CA LEU A 47 -12.73 -11.83 -15.62
C LEU A 47 -14.17 -11.49 -15.22
N LEU A 48 -14.72 -10.40 -15.76
CA LEU A 48 -16.13 -10.04 -15.57
C LEU A 48 -17.07 -11.11 -16.12
N GLY A 49 -16.77 -11.65 -17.31
CA GLY A 49 -17.57 -12.69 -17.96
C GLY A 49 -17.62 -13.98 -17.13
N ILE A 50 -16.46 -14.45 -16.67
CA ILE A 50 -16.34 -15.63 -15.82
C ILE A 50 -17.05 -15.42 -14.48
N TYR A 51 -16.86 -14.27 -13.82
CA TYR A 51 -17.58 -13.93 -12.60
C TYR A 51 -19.11 -14.03 -12.81
N LEU A 52 -19.64 -13.34 -13.83
CA LEU A 52 -21.08 -13.35 -14.11
C LEU A 52 -21.61 -14.73 -14.53
N PHE A 53 -20.76 -15.56 -15.16
CA PHE A 53 -21.11 -16.91 -15.58
C PHE A 53 -21.42 -17.83 -14.40
N TYR A 54 -20.71 -17.64 -13.28
CA TYR A 54 -20.91 -18.40 -12.04
C TYR A 54 -21.86 -17.73 -11.06
N GLU A 55 -21.84 -16.41 -10.97
CA GLU A 55 -22.71 -15.65 -10.07
C GLU A 55 -24.19 -15.79 -10.45
N LYS A 56 -24.50 -15.78 -11.76
CA LYS A 56 -25.88 -15.80 -12.26
C LYS A 56 -26.47 -17.21 -12.42
N SER A 57 -25.71 -18.26 -12.12
CA SER A 57 -26.14 -19.65 -12.33
C SER A 57 -25.65 -20.55 -11.20
N SER A 58 -26.57 -20.91 -10.30
CA SER A 58 -26.31 -21.87 -9.23
C SER A 58 -25.86 -23.23 -9.78
N LEU A 59 -26.37 -23.64 -10.94
CA LEU A 59 -25.96 -24.86 -11.63
C LEU A 59 -24.50 -24.78 -12.08
N ASN A 60 -24.09 -23.72 -12.79
CA ASN A 60 -22.69 -23.54 -13.20
C ASN A 60 -21.76 -23.48 -12.00
N ARG A 61 -22.18 -22.84 -10.91
CA ARG A 61 -21.42 -22.79 -9.65
C ARG A 61 -21.27 -24.16 -9.00
N SER A 62 -22.33 -24.97 -9.01
CA SER A 62 -22.28 -26.36 -8.53
C SER A 62 -21.35 -27.22 -9.39
N MET A 63 -21.38 -27.07 -10.72
CA MET A 63 -20.49 -27.81 -11.61
C MET A 63 -19.04 -27.37 -11.47
N LEU A 64 -18.78 -26.07 -11.26
CA LEU A 64 -17.44 -25.58 -10.90
C LEU A 64 -16.93 -26.22 -9.61
N LYS A 65 -17.78 -26.41 -8.60
CA LYS A 65 -17.39 -27.08 -7.35
C LYS A 65 -16.94 -28.52 -7.62
N ARG A 66 -17.70 -29.28 -8.43
CA ARG A 66 -17.30 -30.63 -8.85
C ARG A 66 -15.97 -30.63 -9.61
N ALA A 67 -15.74 -29.64 -10.47
CA ALA A 67 -14.46 -29.50 -11.17
C ALA A 67 -13.29 -29.24 -10.20
N HIS A 68 -13.50 -28.48 -9.12
CA HIS A 68 -12.50 -28.30 -8.06
C HIS A 68 -12.20 -29.61 -7.32
N ASP A 69 -13.23 -30.38 -7.00
CA ASP A 69 -13.09 -31.69 -6.34
C ASP A 69 -12.26 -32.65 -7.22
N ILE A 70 -12.53 -32.69 -8.53
CA ILE A 70 -11.77 -33.48 -9.51
C ILE A 70 -10.31 -33.02 -9.60
N CYS A 71 -10.08 -31.71 -9.61
CA CYS A 71 -8.76 -31.12 -9.74
C CYS A 71 -7.99 -31.08 -8.41
N GLN A 72 -8.61 -31.47 -7.30
CA GLN A 72 -8.04 -31.43 -5.95
C GLN A 72 -7.48 -30.05 -5.55
N VAL A 73 -8.19 -28.98 -5.94
CA VAL A 73 -7.83 -27.59 -5.59
C VAL A 73 -8.90 -26.97 -4.67
N PRO A 74 -8.52 -26.06 -3.75
CA PRO A 74 -9.49 -25.42 -2.86
C PRO A 74 -10.59 -24.70 -3.64
N PHE A 75 -11.85 -24.91 -3.24
CA PHE A 75 -12.99 -24.28 -3.91
C PHE A 75 -12.97 -22.76 -3.72
N LEU A 76 -12.60 -22.05 -4.80
CA LEU A 76 -12.67 -20.61 -4.89
C LEU A 76 -13.55 -20.24 -6.09
N VAL A 77 -14.44 -19.27 -5.88
CA VAL A 77 -15.32 -18.77 -6.94
C VAL A 77 -14.72 -17.49 -7.49
N PRO A 78 -14.65 -17.31 -8.83
CA PRO A 78 -14.27 -16.05 -9.43
C PRO A 78 -15.08 -14.88 -8.85
N THR A 79 -14.41 -13.79 -8.50
CA THR A 79 -15.04 -12.62 -7.87
C THR A 79 -15.12 -11.45 -8.83
N ARG A 80 -15.94 -10.46 -8.46
CA ARG A 80 -16.12 -9.23 -9.22
C ARG A 80 -14.81 -8.43 -9.30
N VAL A 81 -14.44 -7.99 -10.49
CA VAL A 81 -13.31 -7.07 -10.74
C VAL A 81 -13.63 -5.60 -10.53
N SER A 82 -14.91 -5.21 -10.54
CA SER A 82 -15.38 -3.83 -10.43
C SER A 82 -15.94 -3.49 -9.05
N GLY A 83 -15.81 -2.22 -8.65
CA GLY A 83 -16.32 -1.68 -7.38
C GLY A 83 -15.77 -0.28 -7.10
N THR A 84 -16.13 0.29 -5.94
CA THR A 84 -15.61 1.59 -5.47
C THR A 84 -14.13 1.55 -5.09
N ARG A 85 -13.60 0.36 -4.76
CA ARG A 85 -12.17 0.09 -4.50
C ARG A 85 -11.63 -0.89 -5.53
N TRP A 86 -11.26 -0.37 -6.68
CA TRP A 86 -10.97 -1.19 -7.85
C TRP A 86 -9.73 -2.08 -7.68
N LEU A 87 -8.67 -1.57 -7.03
CA LEU A 87 -7.39 -2.30 -6.91
C LEU A 87 -7.50 -3.56 -6.02
N PRO A 88 -8.12 -3.50 -4.82
CA PRO A 88 -8.36 -4.71 -4.01
C PRO A 88 -9.26 -5.74 -4.70
N HIS A 89 -10.32 -5.31 -5.40
CA HIS A 89 -11.20 -6.22 -6.13
C HIS A 89 -10.48 -6.92 -7.28
N MET A 90 -9.63 -6.19 -8.02
CA MET A 90 -8.79 -6.76 -9.07
C MET A 90 -7.81 -7.80 -8.50
N LEU A 91 -7.17 -7.51 -7.37
CA LEU A 91 -6.25 -8.46 -6.71
C LEU A 91 -6.96 -9.76 -6.37
N GLN A 92 -8.11 -9.66 -5.70
CA GLN A 92 -8.88 -10.83 -5.28
C GLN A 92 -9.37 -11.64 -6.49
N ALA A 93 -9.88 -10.97 -7.53
CA ALA A 93 -10.34 -11.62 -8.75
C ALA A 93 -9.21 -12.38 -9.46
N LEU A 94 -8.03 -11.78 -9.60
CA LEU A 94 -6.85 -12.42 -10.17
C LEU A 94 -6.42 -13.63 -9.35
N GLU A 95 -6.34 -13.50 -8.02
CA GLU A 95 -5.95 -14.61 -7.15
C GLU A 95 -6.93 -15.78 -7.22
N HIS A 96 -8.23 -15.51 -7.16
CA HIS A 96 -9.25 -16.55 -7.27
C HIS A 96 -9.21 -17.21 -8.64
N SER A 97 -9.15 -16.42 -9.72
CA SER A 97 -9.11 -16.96 -11.09
C SER A 97 -7.86 -17.80 -11.35
N LEU A 98 -6.68 -17.40 -10.84
CA LEU A 98 -5.44 -18.15 -11.05
C LEU A 98 -5.35 -19.40 -10.16
N LYS A 99 -5.83 -19.35 -8.91
CA LYS A 99 -5.88 -20.53 -8.02
C LYS A 99 -6.90 -21.56 -8.48
N SER A 100 -8.02 -21.11 -9.07
CA SER A 100 -9.07 -21.97 -9.63
C SER A 100 -8.90 -22.27 -11.12
N TYR A 101 -7.81 -21.82 -11.75
CA TYR A 101 -7.69 -21.82 -13.22
C TYR A 101 -7.95 -23.21 -13.81
N ARG A 102 -7.30 -24.25 -13.29
CA ARG A 102 -7.49 -25.63 -13.74
C ARG A 102 -8.94 -26.10 -13.65
N ALA A 103 -9.63 -25.83 -12.53
CA ALA A 103 -11.02 -26.20 -12.34
C ALA A 103 -11.97 -25.39 -13.26
N ILE A 104 -11.68 -24.10 -13.48
CA ILE A 104 -12.43 -23.27 -14.42
C ILE A 104 -12.30 -23.82 -15.84
N VAL A 105 -11.08 -24.11 -16.29
CA VAL A 105 -10.84 -24.65 -17.64
C VAL A 105 -11.53 -26.00 -17.82
N LEU A 106 -11.40 -26.91 -16.85
CA LEU A 106 -12.05 -28.22 -16.88
C LEU A 106 -13.58 -28.08 -17.03
N HIS A 107 -14.22 -27.22 -16.25
CA HIS A 107 -15.66 -27.01 -16.37
C HIS A 107 -16.05 -26.40 -17.73
N MET A 108 -15.27 -25.45 -18.25
CA MET A 108 -15.51 -24.87 -19.57
C MET A 108 -15.36 -25.89 -20.71
N GLN A 109 -14.52 -26.92 -20.53
CA GLN A 109 -14.41 -28.07 -21.43
C GLN A 109 -15.60 -29.03 -21.28
N GLN A 110 -16.00 -29.37 -20.05
CA GLN A 110 -17.10 -30.29 -19.76
C GLN A 110 -18.44 -29.81 -20.33
N ILE A 111 -18.76 -28.53 -20.18
CA ILE A 111 -20.00 -27.94 -20.69
C ILE A 111 -20.09 -27.88 -22.23
N GLN A 112 -19.01 -28.25 -22.94
CA GLN A 112 -19.06 -28.45 -24.38
C GLN A 112 -19.72 -29.79 -24.76
N ASN A 113 -19.78 -30.74 -23.83
CA ASN A 113 -20.45 -32.02 -24.04
C ASN A 113 -21.99 -31.82 -24.07
N PRO A 114 -22.70 -32.26 -25.11
CA PRO A 114 -24.17 -32.23 -25.17
C PRO A 114 -24.88 -32.88 -23.98
N ASP A 115 -24.24 -33.87 -23.35
CA ASP A 115 -24.80 -34.61 -22.21
C ASP A 115 -24.58 -33.92 -20.86
N ASP A 116 -23.81 -32.83 -20.80
CA ASP A 116 -23.56 -32.12 -19.54
C ASP A 116 -24.83 -31.36 -19.09
N PRO A 117 -25.26 -31.47 -17.82
CA PRO A 117 -26.46 -30.80 -17.33
C PRO A 117 -26.45 -29.27 -17.47
N ALA A 118 -25.26 -28.64 -17.46
CA ALA A 118 -25.10 -27.21 -17.67
C ALA A 118 -25.05 -26.83 -19.17
N CYS A 119 -24.94 -27.81 -20.06
CA CYS A 119 -24.89 -27.61 -21.51
C CYS A 119 -26.26 -27.16 -22.04
N HIS A 120 -26.35 -25.87 -22.33
CA HIS A 120 -27.38 -25.30 -23.18
C HIS A 120 -26.71 -24.34 -24.16
N LYS A 121 -27.34 -24.10 -25.32
CA LYS A 121 -26.72 -23.37 -26.45
C LYS A 121 -26.03 -22.07 -26.02
N ALA A 122 -26.65 -21.30 -25.13
CA ALA A 122 -26.10 -20.04 -24.64
C ALA A 122 -24.88 -20.22 -23.70
N SER A 123 -24.94 -21.09 -22.68
CA SER A 123 -23.77 -21.38 -21.83
C SER A 123 -22.63 -21.95 -22.66
N SER A 124 -22.91 -22.96 -23.48
CA SER A 124 -21.87 -23.70 -24.20
C SER A 124 -21.08 -22.76 -25.11
N ARG A 125 -21.76 -21.82 -25.81
CA ARG A 125 -21.12 -20.77 -26.60
C ARG A 125 -20.28 -19.81 -25.74
N LYS A 126 -20.78 -19.35 -24.59
CA LYS A 126 -20.02 -18.48 -23.67
C LYS A 126 -18.78 -19.19 -23.15
N ALA A 127 -18.93 -20.42 -22.69
CA ALA A 127 -17.86 -21.25 -22.18
C ALA A 127 -16.78 -21.50 -23.24
N LYS A 128 -17.17 -21.77 -24.49
CA LYS A 128 -16.25 -21.89 -25.62
C LYS A 128 -15.41 -20.63 -25.84
N ASN A 129 -16.05 -19.46 -25.78
CA ASN A 129 -15.36 -18.18 -25.92
C ASN A 129 -14.41 -17.89 -24.76
N TYR A 130 -14.81 -18.20 -23.52
CA TYR A 130 -13.94 -18.04 -22.35
C TYR A 130 -12.78 -19.02 -22.38
N LEU A 131 -13.01 -20.27 -22.78
CA LEU A 131 -11.98 -21.30 -22.93
C LEU A 131 -10.90 -20.83 -23.90
N LEU A 132 -11.30 -20.31 -25.07
CA LEU A 132 -10.36 -19.77 -26.07
C LEU A 132 -9.45 -18.67 -25.49
N LEU A 133 -9.98 -17.81 -24.61
CA LEU A 133 -9.20 -16.77 -23.96
C LEU A 133 -8.34 -17.31 -22.82
N LEU A 134 -8.87 -18.23 -22.00
CA LEU A 134 -8.13 -18.86 -20.90
C LEU A 134 -6.95 -19.71 -21.39
N THR A 135 -7.02 -20.27 -22.60
CA THR A 135 -5.94 -21.02 -23.23
C THR A 135 -5.09 -20.16 -24.18
N SER A 136 -5.12 -18.83 -24.07
CA SER A 136 -4.26 -17.93 -24.84
C SER A 136 -3.01 -17.57 -24.03
N ALA A 137 -1.83 -17.79 -24.61
CA ALA A 137 -0.55 -17.44 -23.98
C ALA A 137 -0.46 -15.95 -23.66
N ASP A 138 -0.97 -15.09 -24.55
CA ASP A 138 -1.02 -13.63 -24.32
C ASP A 138 -1.87 -13.28 -23.08
N ILE A 139 -3.04 -13.91 -22.93
CA ILE A 139 -3.97 -13.64 -21.82
C ILE A 139 -3.41 -14.16 -20.50
N VAL A 140 -2.88 -15.38 -20.46
CA VAL A 140 -2.31 -15.98 -19.25
C VAL A 140 -1.11 -15.16 -18.77
N GLN A 141 -0.21 -14.78 -19.67
CA GLN A 141 0.92 -13.92 -19.32
C GLN A 141 0.45 -12.54 -18.81
N TYR A 142 -0.60 -11.96 -19.42
CA TYR A 142 -1.14 -10.68 -18.98
C TYR A 142 -1.84 -10.76 -17.61
N LEU A 143 -2.54 -11.86 -17.29
CA LEU A 143 -3.09 -12.11 -15.95
C LEU A 143 -1.98 -12.12 -14.89
N HIS A 144 -0.85 -12.77 -15.18
CA HIS A 144 0.30 -12.81 -14.28
C HIS A 144 1.01 -11.46 -14.14
N LEU A 145 1.14 -10.71 -15.25
CA LEU A 145 1.63 -9.32 -15.21
C LEU A 145 0.73 -8.44 -14.34
N LEU A 146 -0.59 -8.52 -14.52
CA LEU A 146 -1.54 -7.76 -13.70
C LEU A 146 -1.43 -8.13 -12.23
N LEU A 147 -1.25 -9.42 -11.90
CA LEU A 147 -1.09 -9.85 -10.52
C LEU A 147 0.16 -9.22 -9.89
N ASP A 148 1.31 -9.24 -10.57
CA ASP A 148 2.54 -8.62 -10.08
C ASP A 148 2.37 -7.09 -9.86
N VAL A 149 1.74 -6.41 -10.81
CA VAL A 149 1.49 -4.96 -10.73
C VAL A 149 0.54 -4.63 -9.59
N VAL A 150 -0.59 -5.32 -9.49
CA VAL A 150 -1.61 -5.06 -8.47
C VAL A 150 -1.10 -5.42 -7.08
N GLN A 151 -0.25 -6.44 -6.93
CA GLN A 151 0.41 -6.75 -5.66
C GLN A 151 1.38 -5.65 -5.23
N CYS A 152 2.18 -5.12 -6.16
CA CYS A 152 3.07 -3.98 -5.91
C CYS A 152 2.27 -2.74 -5.43
N LEU A 153 1.24 -2.36 -6.18
CA LEU A 153 0.37 -1.22 -5.84
C LEU A 153 -0.45 -1.47 -4.56
N GLY A 154 -0.86 -2.72 -4.31
CA GLY A 154 -1.59 -3.11 -3.11
C GLY A 154 -0.72 -3.03 -1.85
N GLY A 155 0.58 -3.31 -1.98
CA GLY A 155 1.57 -3.06 -0.94
C GLY A 155 1.58 -1.59 -0.53
N LEU A 156 1.64 -0.66 -1.50
CA LEU A 156 1.58 0.78 -1.24
C LEU A 156 0.28 1.21 -0.55
N SER A 157 -0.86 0.74 -1.05
CA SER A 157 -2.17 1.12 -0.50
C SER A 157 -2.35 0.69 0.96
N ARG A 158 -1.73 -0.43 1.36
CA ARG A 158 -1.75 -0.93 2.75
C ARG A 158 -0.66 -0.35 3.64
N ALA A 159 0.50 -0.03 3.07
CA ALA A 159 1.65 0.53 3.78
C ALA A 159 1.47 2.00 4.19
N VAL A 160 0.36 2.63 3.78
CA VAL A 160 -0.11 3.93 4.26
C VAL A 160 -1.33 3.74 5.18
N PRO A 161 -1.19 3.24 6.43
CA PRO A 161 -2.28 3.26 7.39
C PRO A 161 -2.74 4.69 7.66
N ALA A 162 -4.05 4.87 7.81
CA ALA A 162 -4.60 6.11 8.33
C ALA A 162 -4.03 6.39 9.73
N GLY A 163 -3.15 7.39 9.83
CA GLY A 163 -2.72 7.98 11.11
C GLY A 163 -1.30 7.65 11.60
N GLN A 164 -0.45 6.93 10.86
CA GLN A 164 0.92 6.61 11.35
C GLN A 164 2.08 6.88 10.39
N THR A 165 1.82 7.15 9.11
CA THR A 165 2.88 7.39 8.12
C THR A 165 3.01 8.88 7.81
N ASN A 166 4.22 9.42 8.00
CA ASN A 166 4.55 10.74 7.49
C ASN A 166 4.54 10.76 5.95
N ILE A 167 4.29 11.92 5.39
CA ILE A 167 4.20 12.17 3.95
C ILE A 167 5.52 11.82 3.23
N SER A 168 6.68 12.06 3.86
CA SER A 168 7.97 11.65 3.29
C SER A 168 8.10 10.13 3.13
N ALA A 169 7.57 9.36 4.09
CA ALA A 169 7.54 7.90 3.99
C ALA A 169 6.64 7.44 2.84
N ILE A 170 5.53 8.12 2.59
CA ILE A 170 4.65 7.85 1.45
C ILE A 170 5.39 8.10 0.13
N VAL A 171 6.12 9.21 0.01
CA VAL A 171 6.92 9.53 -1.19
C VAL A 171 7.98 8.46 -1.45
N ASN A 172 8.74 8.07 -0.41
CA ASN A 172 9.75 7.01 -0.53
C ASN A 172 9.15 5.65 -0.92
N GLN A 173 8.00 5.29 -0.34
CA GLN A 173 7.30 4.07 -0.70
C GLN A 173 6.87 4.09 -2.18
N ILE A 174 6.29 5.21 -2.65
CA ILE A 174 5.88 5.37 -4.05
C ILE A 174 7.09 5.23 -4.97
N GLN A 175 8.21 5.86 -4.63
CA GLN A 175 9.44 5.75 -5.43
C GLN A 175 9.94 4.31 -5.47
N THR A 176 9.92 3.61 -4.34
CA THR A 176 10.29 2.19 -4.27
C THR A 176 9.42 1.33 -5.20
N ALA A 177 8.09 1.58 -5.23
CA ALA A 177 7.21 0.87 -6.16
C ALA A 177 7.48 1.23 -7.62
N VAL A 178 7.77 2.50 -7.91
CA VAL A 178 8.19 2.93 -9.26
C VAL A 178 9.47 2.21 -9.69
N ASP A 179 10.44 2.03 -8.79
CA ASP A 179 11.68 1.30 -9.07
C ASP A 179 11.42 -0.19 -9.34
N VAL A 180 10.52 -0.82 -8.57
CA VAL A 180 10.05 -2.20 -8.82
C VAL A 180 9.38 -2.30 -10.19
N LEU A 181 8.52 -1.35 -10.55
CA LEU A 181 7.81 -1.35 -11.84
C LEU A 181 8.77 -1.09 -13.02
N ASN A 182 9.77 -0.22 -12.85
CA ASN A 182 10.86 0.00 -13.81
C ASN A 182 11.66 -1.27 -14.02
N LYS A 183 12.04 -1.95 -12.93
CA LYS A 183 12.70 -3.26 -13.01
C LYS A 183 11.83 -4.28 -13.73
N ASN A 184 10.51 -4.24 -13.56
CA ASN A 184 9.56 -5.08 -14.29
C ASN A 184 9.50 -4.84 -15.80
N LEU A 185 10.13 -3.80 -16.35
CA LEU A 185 10.29 -3.64 -17.81
C LEU A 185 11.34 -4.61 -18.37
N THR A 186 12.46 -4.78 -17.68
CA THR A 186 13.58 -5.64 -18.11
C THR A 186 13.48 -7.03 -17.49
N TRP A 187 13.06 -7.12 -16.23
CA TRP A 187 13.07 -8.34 -15.44
C TRP A 187 11.66 -8.68 -14.91
N PRO A 188 11.02 -9.78 -15.36
CA PRO A 188 9.65 -10.10 -14.98
C PRO A 188 9.44 -10.19 -13.46
N GLY A 189 8.27 -9.72 -13.02
CA GLY A 189 7.78 -9.88 -11.65
C GLY A 189 7.60 -11.34 -11.26
N PRO A 190 7.47 -11.66 -9.96
CA PRO A 190 7.51 -13.04 -9.46
C PRO A 190 6.48 -13.98 -10.09
N SER A 191 5.25 -13.50 -10.30
CA SER A 191 4.17 -14.29 -10.87
C SER A 191 4.37 -14.54 -12.36
N LEU A 192 4.71 -13.50 -13.13
CA LEU A 192 4.99 -13.63 -14.56
C LEU A 192 6.23 -14.48 -14.82
N ARG A 193 7.27 -14.32 -14.01
CA ARG A 193 8.53 -15.06 -14.12
C ARG A 193 8.30 -16.57 -14.03
N ARG A 194 7.48 -17.03 -13.07
CA ARG A 194 7.15 -18.45 -12.92
C ARG A 194 6.58 -19.09 -14.18
N ILE A 195 5.86 -18.33 -15.01
CA ILE A 195 5.35 -18.82 -16.30
C ILE A 195 6.38 -18.67 -17.42
N MET A 196 7.23 -17.64 -17.38
CA MET A 196 8.24 -17.41 -18.40
C MET A 196 9.46 -18.34 -18.29
N GLU A 197 9.83 -18.76 -17.09
CA GLU A 197 10.94 -19.71 -16.84
C GLU A 197 10.52 -21.17 -17.08
N GLY A 198 9.21 -21.46 -17.01
CA GLY A 198 8.65 -22.77 -17.34
C GLY A 198 8.43 -22.96 -18.84
N ASP A 199 7.73 -24.05 -19.19
CA ASP A 199 7.23 -24.23 -20.55
C ASP A 199 6.08 -23.25 -20.80
N ILE A 200 6.37 -22.15 -21.50
CA ILE A 200 5.40 -21.11 -21.88
C ILE A 200 4.21 -21.69 -22.67
N THR A 201 4.34 -22.88 -23.25
CA THR A 201 3.27 -23.55 -23.98
C THR A 201 2.28 -24.29 -23.08
N MET A 202 2.54 -24.37 -21.77
CA MET A 202 1.70 -25.09 -20.80
C MET A 202 1.42 -24.23 -19.55
N PHE A 203 0.19 -24.28 -19.05
CA PHE A 203 -0.15 -23.68 -17.76
C PHE A 203 -1.17 -24.53 -17.00
N GLN A 204 -0.81 -24.96 -15.79
CA GLN A 204 -1.61 -25.87 -14.96
C GLN A 204 -2.16 -27.09 -15.75
N GLY A 205 -1.32 -27.69 -16.60
CA GLY A 205 -1.68 -28.85 -17.41
C GLY A 205 -2.47 -28.55 -18.69
N GLU A 206 -2.76 -27.28 -19.00
CA GLU A 206 -3.44 -26.87 -20.23
C GLU A 206 -2.45 -26.36 -21.27
N LYS A 207 -2.63 -26.79 -22.52
CA LYS A 207 -1.83 -26.30 -23.64
C LYS A 207 -2.29 -24.91 -24.05
N LEU A 208 -1.36 -23.96 -24.01
CA LEU A 208 -1.59 -22.59 -24.42
C LEU A 208 -1.41 -22.43 -25.93
N SER A 209 -2.24 -21.55 -26.49
CA SER A 209 -2.27 -21.18 -27.89
C SER A 209 -1.64 -19.80 -28.12
N GLY A 210 -1.08 -19.58 -29.31
CA GLY A 210 -0.45 -18.31 -29.70
C GLY A 210 1.06 -18.26 -29.45
N ARG A 211 1.67 -17.15 -29.87
CA ARG A 211 3.14 -16.89 -29.79
C ARG A 211 3.52 -15.73 -28.87
N SER A 212 2.59 -15.27 -28.03
CA SER A 212 2.81 -14.14 -27.12
C SER A 212 3.21 -12.81 -27.78
N ASN A 213 2.77 -12.59 -29.02
CA ASN A 213 3.18 -11.42 -29.80
C ASN A 213 2.56 -10.13 -29.27
N THR A 214 1.31 -10.18 -28.80
CA THR A 214 0.61 -8.97 -28.33
C THR A 214 0.97 -8.63 -26.89
N PHE A 215 1.36 -9.63 -26.10
CA PHE A 215 1.78 -9.48 -24.71
C PHE A 215 3.00 -8.57 -24.55
N LYS A 216 4.04 -8.73 -25.37
CA LYS A 216 5.28 -7.92 -25.25
C LYS A 216 4.99 -6.42 -25.34
N THR A 217 4.20 -6.02 -26.34
CA THR A 217 3.78 -4.62 -26.52
C THR A 217 2.89 -4.16 -25.38
N ALA A 218 1.89 -4.97 -24.99
CA ALA A 218 0.98 -4.65 -23.89
C ALA A 218 1.70 -4.49 -22.54
N ARG A 219 2.72 -5.31 -22.25
CA ARG A 219 3.55 -5.21 -21.03
C ARG A 219 4.29 -3.87 -21.00
N ARG A 220 4.97 -3.51 -22.09
CA ARG A 220 5.71 -2.25 -22.20
C ARG A 220 4.76 -1.06 -22.04
N ASP A 221 3.70 -1.01 -22.84
CA ASP A 221 2.76 0.13 -22.84
C ASP A 221 2.10 0.33 -21.47
N MET A 222 1.64 -0.76 -20.83
CA MET A 222 1.02 -0.70 -19.51
C MET A 222 2.01 -0.21 -18.44
N LEU A 223 3.20 -0.79 -18.37
CA LEU A 223 4.19 -0.43 -17.35
C LEU A 223 4.69 1.01 -17.53
N THR A 224 5.04 1.40 -18.76
CA THR A 224 5.49 2.77 -19.05
C THR A 224 4.39 3.80 -18.73
N SER A 225 3.14 3.51 -19.11
CA SER A 225 2.00 4.39 -18.80
C SER A 225 1.74 4.47 -17.29
N LEU A 226 1.84 3.35 -16.57
CA LEU A 226 1.67 3.31 -15.11
C LEU A 226 2.74 4.13 -14.39
N ILE A 227 4.01 3.93 -14.75
CA ILE A 227 5.15 4.66 -14.16
C ILE A 227 4.99 6.16 -14.40
N SER A 228 4.69 6.56 -15.63
CA SER A 228 4.45 7.96 -15.97
C SER A 228 3.29 8.56 -15.18
N SER A 229 2.18 7.82 -15.05
CA SER A 229 0.99 8.25 -14.31
C SER A 229 1.23 8.38 -12.81
N LEU A 230 1.98 7.44 -12.20
CA LEU A 230 2.39 7.52 -10.80
C LEU A 230 3.25 8.75 -10.55
N ASN A 231 4.33 8.93 -11.33
CA ASN A 231 5.22 10.09 -11.19
C ASN A 231 4.46 11.41 -11.33
N LYS A 232 3.60 11.54 -12.35
CA LYS A 232 2.80 12.75 -12.57
C LYS A 232 1.84 13.04 -11.41
N ARG A 233 1.25 12.03 -10.79
CA ARG A 233 0.23 12.20 -9.74
C ARG A 233 0.82 12.51 -8.37
N PHE A 234 2.09 12.17 -8.17
CA PHE A 234 2.78 12.35 -6.90
C PHE A 234 3.88 13.41 -6.94
N ILE A 235 4.06 14.10 -8.07
CA ILE A 235 4.96 15.24 -8.20
C ILE A 235 4.67 16.33 -7.16
N ASP A 236 3.40 16.61 -6.86
CA ASP A 236 3.02 17.62 -5.87
C ASP A 236 3.37 17.21 -4.43
N MET A 237 3.57 15.91 -4.16
CA MET A 237 4.02 15.45 -2.84
C MET A 237 5.51 15.73 -2.59
N ALA A 238 6.21 16.26 -3.60
CA ALA A 238 7.57 16.76 -3.50
C ALA A 238 7.64 18.25 -3.14
N SER A 239 6.55 18.87 -2.68
CA SER A 239 6.63 20.27 -2.24
C SER A 239 7.53 20.42 -1.00
N THR A 240 8.15 21.59 -0.86
CA THR A 240 9.08 21.89 0.23
C THR A 240 8.47 21.60 1.60
N ILE A 241 7.19 21.93 1.80
CA ILE A 241 6.49 21.68 3.06
C ILE A 241 6.40 20.16 3.33
N LEU A 242 5.95 19.40 2.34
CA LEU A 242 5.70 17.96 2.49
C LEU A 242 7.00 17.15 2.63
N GLN A 243 8.06 17.55 1.92
CA GLN A 243 9.38 16.94 2.01
C GLN A 243 10.02 17.15 3.38
N ASN A 244 9.79 18.31 4.02
CA ASN A 244 10.39 18.67 5.29
C ASN A 244 9.52 18.33 6.52
N ALA A 245 8.24 18.00 6.33
CA ALA A 245 7.30 17.62 7.41
C ALA A 245 7.70 16.37 8.21
N TRP A 246 8.75 15.65 7.82
CA TRP A 246 9.26 14.49 8.58
C TRP A 246 9.74 14.81 9.98
N ILE A 247 10.19 16.05 10.21
CA ILE A 247 10.59 16.51 11.53
C ILE A 247 9.43 16.48 12.53
N LEU A 248 8.17 16.46 12.06
CA LEU A 248 6.97 16.40 12.89
C LEU A 248 6.62 14.97 13.34
N ASN A 249 7.39 13.95 12.92
CA ASN A 249 7.19 12.57 13.32
C ASN A 249 8.41 12.02 14.07
N PHE A 250 8.32 11.99 15.40
CA PHE A 250 9.39 11.50 16.27
C PHE A 250 9.84 10.06 15.98
N LYS A 251 9.02 9.23 15.33
CA LYS A 251 9.44 7.88 14.90
C LYS A 251 10.49 7.87 13.80
N LEU A 252 10.65 8.99 13.09
CA LEU A 252 11.65 9.17 12.02
C LEU A 252 12.93 9.83 12.53
N TRP A 253 12.97 10.21 13.80
CA TRP A 253 14.14 10.84 14.38
C TRP A 253 15.21 9.76 14.69
N PRO A 254 16.50 10.14 14.77
CA PRO A 254 17.56 9.25 15.20
C PRO A 254 17.24 8.56 16.52
N ALA A 255 17.67 7.30 16.70
CA ALA A 255 17.44 6.58 17.96
C ALA A 255 18.26 7.15 19.12
N GLU A 256 19.44 7.69 18.81
CA GLU A 256 20.36 8.31 19.76
C GLU A 256 20.62 9.75 19.30
N TYR A 257 20.82 10.66 20.26
CA TYR A 257 21.17 12.05 19.98
C TYR A 257 22.32 12.47 20.88
N SER A 258 23.44 12.80 20.25
CA SER A 258 24.67 13.21 20.95
C SER A 258 24.69 14.70 21.36
N GLY A 259 23.62 15.45 21.10
CA GLY A 259 23.50 16.87 21.46
C GLY A 259 24.00 17.86 20.40
N ASN A 260 24.85 17.43 19.47
CA ASN A 260 25.46 18.25 18.41
C ASN A 260 25.09 17.79 16.99
N GLU A 261 23.99 17.05 16.84
CA GLU A 261 23.55 16.63 15.50
C GLU A 261 22.61 17.67 14.87
N ASP A 262 22.98 18.11 13.67
CA ASP A 262 22.22 19.07 12.85
C ASP A 262 20.98 18.43 12.18
N PHE A 263 20.54 17.27 12.68
CA PHE A 263 19.45 16.54 12.05
C PHE A 263 18.16 17.36 12.14
N GLY A 264 17.48 17.53 10.99
CA GLY A 264 16.23 18.26 10.90
C GLY A 264 16.37 19.79 10.82
N ASP A 265 17.55 20.37 10.98
CA ASP A 265 17.72 21.83 11.06
C ASP A 265 17.36 22.51 9.74
N SER A 266 17.89 22.00 8.61
CA SER A 266 17.50 22.48 7.28
C SER A 266 16.01 22.30 6.99
N ALA A 267 15.38 21.26 7.55
CA ALA A 267 13.97 21.02 7.37
C ALA A 267 13.09 21.97 8.20
N ALA A 268 13.51 22.28 9.43
CA ALA A 268 12.87 23.28 10.28
C ALA A 268 12.94 24.67 9.63
N GLN A 269 14.11 25.06 9.14
CA GLN A 269 14.30 26.31 8.41
C GLN A 269 13.45 26.38 7.14
N ALA A 270 13.43 25.30 6.34
CA ALA A 270 12.61 25.25 5.13
C ALA A 270 11.11 25.36 5.41
N LEU A 271 10.62 24.76 6.51
CA LEU A 271 9.23 24.89 6.94
C LEU A 271 8.91 26.28 7.48
N ALA A 272 9.80 26.86 8.28
CA ALA A 272 9.66 28.22 8.81
C ALA A 272 9.52 29.23 7.67
N HIS A 273 10.38 29.14 6.66
CA HIS A 273 10.32 29.99 5.48
C HIS A 273 9.06 29.73 4.64
N ALA A 274 8.67 28.47 4.43
CA ALA A 274 7.51 28.13 3.62
C ALA A 274 6.17 28.52 4.26
N LEU A 275 6.11 28.60 5.60
CA LEU A 275 4.90 28.89 6.39
C LEU A 275 4.94 30.26 7.08
N GLU A 276 5.89 31.13 6.73
CA GLU A 276 6.19 32.39 7.43
C GLU A 276 4.94 33.22 7.71
N LYS A 277 4.11 33.46 6.69
CA LYS A 277 2.85 34.21 6.83
C LYS A 277 1.91 33.57 7.85
N THR A 278 1.67 32.26 7.74
CA THR A 278 0.80 31.52 8.65
C THR A 278 1.36 31.48 10.08
N LEU A 279 2.69 31.43 10.25
CA LEU A 279 3.34 31.49 11.56
C LEU A 279 3.16 32.86 12.22
N MET A 280 3.39 33.95 11.48
CA MET A 280 3.21 35.32 11.97
C MET A 280 1.75 35.62 12.33
N GLU A 281 0.79 35.15 11.54
CA GLU A 281 -0.65 35.25 11.86
C GLU A 281 -1.03 34.52 13.16
N ALA A 282 -0.27 33.48 13.51
CA ALA A 282 -0.44 32.71 14.75
C ALA A 282 0.40 33.27 15.92
N GLU A 283 0.95 34.49 15.77
CA GLU A 283 1.82 35.14 16.77
C GLU A 283 3.11 34.36 17.08
N VAL A 284 3.56 33.50 16.15
CA VAL A 284 4.83 32.79 16.24
C VAL A 284 5.91 33.60 15.54
N ASN A 285 7.07 33.79 16.19
CA ASN A 285 8.23 34.46 15.59
C ASN A 285 9.10 33.47 14.80
N PRO A 286 9.13 33.52 13.45
CA PRO A 286 9.87 32.55 12.64
C PRO A 286 11.38 32.56 12.89
N THR A 287 11.94 33.68 13.36
CA THR A 287 13.39 33.81 13.60
C THR A 287 13.86 32.99 14.81
N LEU A 288 12.94 32.59 15.70
CA LEU A 288 13.26 31.80 16.89
C LEU A 288 13.17 30.29 16.63
N ILE A 289 12.60 29.86 15.50
CA ILE A 289 12.30 28.45 15.24
C ILE A 289 13.57 27.59 15.24
N GLU A 290 14.70 28.10 14.73
CA GLU A 290 15.96 27.35 14.71
C GLU A 290 16.50 27.08 16.13
N ASP A 291 16.44 28.09 17.01
CA ASP A 291 16.82 27.96 18.41
C ASP A 291 15.84 27.06 19.18
N GLU A 292 14.53 27.28 19.00
CA GLU A 292 13.48 26.48 19.63
C GLU A 292 13.53 25.01 19.19
N TRP A 293 13.88 24.76 17.92
CA TRP A 293 14.09 23.41 17.40
C TRP A 293 15.25 22.70 18.12
N THR A 294 16.36 23.39 18.35
CA THR A 294 17.50 22.86 19.10
C THR A 294 17.11 22.54 20.55
N VAL A 295 16.35 23.43 21.18
CA VAL A 295 15.83 23.22 22.53
C VAL A 295 14.89 22.00 22.57
N LEU A 296 13.98 21.88 21.61
CA LEU A 296 13.06 20.74 21.49
C LEU A 296 13.79 19.41 21.36
N LYS A 297 14.80 19.33 20.47
CA LYS A 297 15.68 18.15 20.33
C LYS A 297 16.25 17.76 21.69
N SER A 298 16.87 18.71 22.40
CA SER A 298 17.47 18.47 23.71
C SER A 298 16.46 17.92 24.72
N TYR A 299 15.27 18.50 24.81
CA TYR A 299 14.23 18.05 25.74
C TYR A 299 13.75 16.63 25.45
N ILE A 300 13.42 16.32 24.19
CA ILE A 300 12.87 15.00 23.83
C ILE A 300 13.85 13.86 24.15
N TYR A 301 15.13 14.03 23.81
CA TYR A 301 16.13 13.00 24.07
C TYR A 301 16.56 12.93 25.54
N LYS A 302 16.55 14.05 26.28
CA LYS A 302 16.76 14.01 27.74
C LYS A 302 15.62 13.30 28.47
N ILE A 303 14.37 13.50 28.04
CA ILE A 303 13.19 12.82 28.60
C ILE A 303 13.13 11.34 28.18
N SER A 304 13.73 10.98 27.05
CA SER A 304 13.85 9.57 26.60
C SER A 304 15.14 8.91 27.08
N SER A 305 15.86 9.55 28.01
CA SER A 305 17.06 8.98 28.61
C SER A 305 16.72 7.80 29.52
N ALA A 306 17.67 6.89 29.69
CA ALA A 306 17.57 5.79 30.64
C ALA A 306 17.28 6.27 32.08
N ASP A 307 17.64 7.50 32.44
CA ASP A 307 17.35 8.08 33.75
C ASP A 307 15.88 8.49 33.88
N ALA A 308 15.30 9.07 32.82
CA ALA A 308 13.88 9.41 32.80
C ALA A 308 12.98 8.15 32.73
N GLU A 309 13.35 7.13 31.93
CA GLU A 309 12.65 5.83 31.93
C GLU A 309 12.71 5.12 33.29
N ARG A 310 13.87 5.20 33.97
CA ARG A 310 14.03 4.73 35.36
C ARG A 310 13.12 5.52 36.29
N GLY A 311 13.09 6.85 36.19
CA GLY A 311 12.20 7.71 36.98
C GLY A 311 10.72 7.36 36.81
N PHE A 312 10.23 7.19 35.58
CA PHE A 312 8.84 6.79 35.33
C PHE A 312 8.52 5.38 35.83
N SER A 313 9.48 4.46 35.72
CA SER A 313 9.35 3.12 36.30
C SER A 313 9.26 3.17 37.83
N GLN A 314 10.06 4.02 38.46
CA GLN A 314 10.04 4.27 39.91
C GLN A 314 8.70 4.87 40.35
N VAL A 315 8.18 5.87 39.63
CA VAL A 315 6.84 6.44 39.86
C VAL A 315 5.78 5.37 39.83
N LYS A 316 5.85 4.48 38.83
CA LYS A 316 4.90 3.40 38.68
C LYS A 316 4.99 2.42 39.86
N LEU A 317 6.19 2.06 40.29
CA LEU A 317 6.39 1.23 41.48
C LEU A 317 5.80 1.88 42.73
N ILE A 318 6.15 3.14 43.02
CA ILE A 318 5.66 3.91 44.18
C ILE A 318 4.12 4.01 44.15
N LYS A 319 3.53 4.36 43.01
CA LYS A 319 2.06 4.46 42.88
C LYS A 319 1.34 3.12 42.99
N THR A 320 1.96 2.03 42.51
CA THR A 320 1.35 0.69 42.51
C THR A 320 1.43 0.03 43.89
N ASP A 321 2.52 0.24 44.62
CA ASP A 321 2.75 -0.29 45.96
C ASP A 321 1.73 0.28 46.96
N TRP A 322 1.46 1.59 46.89
CA TRP A 322 0.63 2.30 47.87
C TRP A 322 -0.85 2.46 47.51
N ARG A 323 -1.33 1.86 46.40
CA ARG A 323 -2.74 1.88 45.94
C ARG A 323 -3.47 3.22 46.23
N SER A 324 -3.00 4.27 45.57
CA SER A 324 -3.73 5.51 45.22
C SER A 324 -4.20 6.45 46.35
N ARG A 325 -3.37 6.77 47.35
CA ARG A 325 -3.64 7.90 48.28
C ARG A 325 -2.51 8.94 48.41
N LEU A 326 -1.46 8.83 47.60
CA LEU A 326 -0.37 9.82 47.61
C LEU A 326 -0.81 11.12 46.92
N THR A 327 -0.57 12.25 47.59
CA THR A 327 -0.60 13.57 46.96
C THR A 327 0.64 13.75 46.09
N ASP A 328 0.58 14.69 45.14
CA ASP A 328 1.69 14.94 44.22
C ASP A 328 2.97 15.39 44.95
N ASP A 329 2.85 16.13 46.07
CA ASP A 329 3.98 16.53 46.91
C ASP A 329 4.71 15.32 47.50
N HIS A 330 3.96 14.39 48.13
CA HIS A 330 4.54 13.18 48.71
C HIS A 330 5.15 12.25 47.65
N LEU A 331 4.57 12.21 46.45
CA LEU A 331 5.13 11.44 45.34
C LEU A 331 6.48 12.01 44.91
N THR A 332 6.56 13.33 44.83
CA THR A 332 7.77 14.06 44.45
C THR A 332 8.87 13.82 45.48
N ASP A 333 8.56 13.93 46.77
CA ASP A 333 9.52 13.66 47.85
C ASP A 333 10.04 12.21 47.81
N LEU A 334 9.16 11.23 47.62
CA LEU A 334 9.56 9.82 47.50
C LEU A 334 10.37 9.56 46.24
N MET A 335 10.05 10.22 45.13
CA MET A 335 10.86 10.15 43.92
C MET A 335 12.26 10.70 44.16
N VAL A 336 12.39 11.84 44.83
CA VAL A 336 13.69 12.45 45.14
C VAL A 336 14.50 11.51 46.03
N VAL A 337 13.90 10.99 47.10
CA VAL A 337 14.58 10.04 48.01
C VAL A 337 15.05 8.82 47.23
N GLN A 338 14.19 8.16 46.46
CA GLN A 338 14.58 6.91 45.80
C GLN A 338 15.49 7.10 44.57
N SER A 339 15.48 8.27 43.95
CA SER A 339 16.35 8.57 42.81
C SER A 339 17.73 9.08 43.24
N GLN A 340 17.85 9.67 44.43
CA GLN A 340 19.10 10.23 44.95
C GLN A 340 19.72 9.41 46.09
N SER A 341 18.98 8.48 46.70
CA SER A 341 19.53 7.57 47.71
C SER A 341 20.50 6.58 47.06
N GLU A 342 21.65 6.37 47.69
CA GLU A 342 22.53 5.27 47.34
C GLU A 342 21.79 3.93 47.47
N SER A 343 22.15 2.95 46.64
CA SER A 343 21.55 1.61 46.75
C SER A 343 21.72 1.09 48.18
N VAL A 344 20.73 0.35 48.69
CA VAL A 344 20.71 -0.12 50.10
C VAL A 344 22.01 -0.82 50.53
N GLY A 345 22.76 -1.43 49.61
CA GLY A 345 24.05 -2.05 49.89
C GLY A 345 25.25 -1.10 50.08
N ASN A 346 25.12 0.16 49.65
CA ASN A 346 26.17 1.18 49.74
C ASN A 346 25.84 2.29 50.74
N PHE A 347 24.62 2.32 51.29
CA PHE A 347 24.19 3.32 52.24
C PHE A 347 25.04 3.26 53.52
N ASN A 348 25.90 4.26 53.74
CA ASN A 348 26.65 4.42 54.97
C ASN A 348 25.92 5.40 55.91
N PRO A 349 25.41 4.94 57.07
CA PRO A 349 24.72 5.79 58.03
C PRO A 349 25.64 6.68 58.89
N ASP A 350 26.96 6.56 58.72
CA ASP A 350 27.99 7.25 59.51
C ASP A 350 28.51 8.55 58.88
#